data_AF-A0A378TJB2-F1
#
_entry.id   AF-A0A378TJB2-F1
#
_cell.length_a   1.000
_cell.length_b   1.000
_cell.length_c   1.000
_cell.angle_alpha   90.00
_cell.angle_beta   90.00
_cell.angle_gamma   90.00
#
_symmetry.space_group_name_H-M   'P 1'
#
loop_
_entity.id
_entity.type
_entity.pdbx_description
1 polymer ?
#
loop_
_entity_poly.entity_id
_entity_poly.type
_entity_poly.pdbx_seq_one_letter_code
_entity_poly.pdbx_strand_id
1 'polypeptide(L)'
;MRNPVSPAPPVTAFASADRPLVERVMPLVDLTLVQAGGAAGLTAALLLDRPLAWGVLCGVLVALVLVVPGDGRSLSRRVLARVRFWRDRRRRSTITWAPFDHEQSDAAPIGFSWDGETLTSLIRVVAPPPSLTVLQPGRAVTGDTVPVGVLGECLRQSDITLEAIDVISRGARSAGDGHLADMYEGLLGPLPAIAHRAVWVAVRLDPARCPEAVRARGGGWDAALRTAAVATRRVANRLRDAGQQADTTTASDMLRAVTELTGALDLDSVQESWSACHHGRLELSSSGLEPALCTADGLSSLWTLPSRSTTVTLSLRCHPQREAVEVRGIVRLDSLGRHRGRTAIAGLRHLFGRQHDALVCASPLPAPRRQVGRWLTVPGEGTPALTGLELPASGCGQVVGADDLGHAVAVPLFGPGITRVQVHGTLHLAQQVILRSLALGARVRVHTRRPGAWQEMVDAVGDAGRLHAVSAESIAAERGPRRDYSVEMYDGVSEQSARGGMTVIVVSPTHSPVATAADVRLQLIDVDRDVVRVTTATGSATVTMVASDQEMRFIGSSLDQDRTENRSSDEPRTR
;
A
#
# COMPACT_ATOMS: atom_id res chain seq x y z
N MET A 1 -3.59 -15.38 32.39
CA MET A 1 -3.06 -14.08 32.83
C MET A 1 -1.96 -13.66 31.86
N ARG A 2 -2.26 -12.77 30.90
CA ARG A 2 -1.26 -12.17 30.00
C ARG A 2 -0.86 -10.83 30.59
N ASN A 3 0.44 -10.54 30.61
CA ASN A 3 1.01 -9.28 31.07
C ASN A 3 0.41 -8.09 30.28
N PRO A 4 0.17 -6.94 30.94
CA PRO A 4 -0.21 -5.73 30.24
C PRO A 4 0.95 -5.28 29.34
N VAL A 5 0.64 -5.04 28.07
CA VAL A 5 1.55 -4.45 27.09
C VAL A 5 1.93 -3.06 27.60
N SER A 6 3.20 -2.86 27.95
CA SER A 6 3.72 -1.52 28.30
C SER A 6 3.48 -0.55 27.16
N PRO A 7 3.10 0.71 27.44
CA PRO A 7 2.98 1.73 26.41
C PRO A 7 4.35 1.95 25.74
N ALA A 8 4.37 1.92 24.41
CA ALA A 8 5.55 2.24 23.63
C ALA A 8 6.06 3.65 23.99
N PRO A 9 7.39 3.88 24.04
CA PRO A 9 7.94 5.19 24.34
C PRO A 9 7.48 6.23 23.31
N PRO A 10 7.31 7.51 23.71
CA PRO A 10 6.92 8.56 22.78
C PRO A 10 7.97 8.72 21.67
N VAL A 11 7.51 8.65 20.42
CA VAL A 11 8.36 8.84 19.24
C VAL A 11 8.90 10.27 19.23
N THR A 12 10.22 10.40 19.13
CA THR A 12 10.94 11.68 19.05
C THR A 12 10.49 12.44 17.80
N ALA A 13 10.08 13.70 17.97
CA ALA A 13 9.57 14.51 16.86
C ALA A 13 10.60 14.65 15.72
N PHE A 14 10.22 14.30 14.49
CA PHE A 14 11.09 14.48 13.32
C PHE A 14 11.35 15.97 13.09
N ALA A 15 12.63 16.35 12.99
CA ALA A 15 13.00 17.70 12.62
C ALA A 15 13.04 17.82 11.08
N SER A 16 12.67 18.99 10.54
CA SER A 16 13.13 19.33 9.18
C SER A 16 14.65 19.29 9.15
N ALA A 17 15.23 18.73 8.09
CA ALA A 17 16.60 19.06 7.73
C ALA A 17 16.73 20.60 7.69
N ASP A 18 17.56 21.15 8.59
CA ASP A 18 17.72 22.58 8.76
C ASP A 18 18.34 23.18 7.49
N ARG A 19 17.59 24.06 6.83
CA ARG A 19 18.19 25.09 5.98
C ARG A 19 18.55 26.29 6.85
N PRO A 20 19.70 26.93 6.63
CA PRO A 20 20.15 28.06 7.45
C PRO A 20 19.08 29.16 7.52
N LEU A 21 18.88 29.72 8.73
CA LEU A 21 17.86 30.71 9.09
C LEU A 21 17.77 31.93 8.14
N VAL A 22 18.85 32.25 7.43
CA VAL A 22 18.92 33.36 6.46
C VAL A 22 18.01 33.12 5.24
N GLU A 23 17.72 31.88 4.86
CA GLU A 23 16.76 31.58 3.77
C GLU A 23 15.27 31.69 4.19
N ARG A 24 14.98 31.80 5.50
CA ARG A 24 13.59 31.83 6.00
C ARG A 24 12.91 33.18 5.92
N VAL A 25 13.65 34.29 5.88
CA VAL A 25 13.05 35.63 6.07
C VAL A 25 12.81 36.38 4.75
N MET A 26 13.64 36.18 3.73
CA MET A 26 13.34 36.55 2.34
C MET A 26 14.38 35.87 1.45
N PRO A 27 14.00 34.98 0.52
CA PRO A 27 14.98 34.43 -0.42
C PRO A 27 15.54 35.57 -1.27
N LEU A 28 16.82 35.47 -1.62
CA LEU A 28 17.55 36.42 -2.47
C LEU A 28 16.77 36.80 -3.76
N VAL A 29 15.99 35.85 -4.29
CA VAL A 29 15.13 36.05 -5.46
C VAL A 29 13.99 37.05 -5.21
N ASP A 30 13.32 36.99 -4.07
CA ASP A 30 12.21 37.91 -3.77
C ASP A 30 12.75 39.34 -3.53
N LEU A 31 13.95 39.47 -2.93
CA LEU A 31 14.65 40.75 -2.80
C LEU A 31 15.02 41.35 -4.16
N THR A 32 15.57 40.53 -5.08
CA THR A 32 15.89 40.99 -6.45
C THR A 32 14.64 41.40 -7.24
N LEU A 33 13.50 40.77 -6.98
CA LEU A 33 12.23 41.08 -7.64
C LEU A 33 11.66 42.43 -7.15
N VAL A 34 11.80 42.73 -5.85
CA VAL A 34 11.47 44.04 -5.28
C VAL A 34 12.40 45.13 -5.84
N GLN A 35 13.71 44.86 -5.92
CA GLN A 35 14.67 45.80 -6.51
C GLN A 35 14.41 46.05 -8.00
N ALA A 36 14.15 45.00 -8.77
CA ALA A 36 13.82 45.11 -10.19
C ALA A 36 12.50 45.85 -10.41
N GLY A 37 11.48 45.63 -9.57
CA GLY A 37 10.23 46.37 -9.61
C GLY A 37 10.40 47.86 -9.30
N GLY A 38 11.23 48.20 -8.31
CA GLY A 38 11.60 49.59 -8.02
C GLY A 38 12.35 50.26 -9.18
N ALA A 39 13.30 49.57 -9.80
CA ALA A 39 14.04 50.06 -10.97
C ALA A 39 13.13 50.24 -12.20
N ALA A 40 12.21 49.31 -12.45
CA ALA A 40 11.22 49.41 -13.53
C ALA A 40 10.21 50.54 -13.30
N GLY A 41 9.81 50.77 -12.04
CA GLY A 41 8.96 51.90 -11.66
C GLY A 41 9.67 53.25 -11.85
N LEU A 42 10.98 53.31 -11.57
CA LEU A 42 11.81 54.49 -11.81
C LEU A 42 11.94 54.80 -13.30
N THR A 43 12.24 53.80 -14.14
CA THR A 43 12.35 53.99 -15.59
C THR A 43 11.02 54.37 -16.23
N ALA A 44 9.91 53.81 -15.77
CA ALA A 44 8.58 54.21 -16.22
C ALA A 44 8.23 55.67 -15.86
N ALA A 45 8.59 56.13 -14.66
CA ALA A 45 8.36 57.53 -14.27
C ALA A 45 9.20 58.52 -15.08
N LEU A 46 10.45 58.15 -15.43
CA LEU A 46 11.30 58.93 -16.33
C LEU A 46 10.73 59.04 -17.74
N LEU A 47 10.12 57.96 -18.26
CA LEU A 47 9.52 57.95 -19.61
C LEU A 47 8.19 58.71 -19.69
N LEU A 48 7.50 58.90 -18.56
CA LEU A 48 6.17 59.50 -18.49
C LEU A 48 6.17 60.93 -17.91
N ASP A 49 7.35 61.53 -17.66
CA ASP A 49 7.55 62.82 -16.98
C ASP A 49 6.74 62.95 -15.67
N ARG A 50 6.67 61.86 -14.91
CA ARG A 50 6.00 61.82 -13.62
C ARG A 50 7.00 61.96 -12.48
N PRO A 51 6.58 62.47 -11.30
CA PRO A 51 7.45 62.56 -10.14
C PRO A 51 8.03 61.19 -9.76
N LEU A 52 9.37 61.11 -9.74
CA LEU A 52 10.14 59.87 -9.58
C LEU A 52 9.77 59.08 -8.32
N ALA A 53 9.42 59.79 -7.24
CA ALA A 53 9.01 59.19 -5.97
C ALA A 53 7.75 58.30 -6.14
N TRP A 54 6.79 58.71 -6.97
CA TRP A 54 5.56 57.94 -7.21
C TRP A 54 5.82 56.73 -8.11
N GLY A 55 6.76 56.83 -9.06
CA GLY A 55 7.19 55.70 -9.90
C GLY A 55 7.84 54.58 -9.10
N VAL A 56 8.82 54.94 -8.26
CA VAL A 56 9.50 53.99 -7.36
C VAL A 56 8.50 53.39 -6.37
N LEU A 57 7.64 54.22 -5.77
CA LEU A 57 6.63 53.74 -4.83
C LEU A 57 5.68 52.73 -5.49
N CYS A 58 5.10 53.05 -6.66
CA CYS A 58 4.22 52.14 -7.40
C CYS A 58 4.93 50.85 -7.83
N GLY A 59 6.18 50.95 -8.32
CA GLY A 59 6.98 49.78 -8.72
C GLY A 59 7.29 48.85 -7.55
N VAL A 60 7.64 49.41 -6.39
CA VAL A 60 7.84 48.66 -5.15
C VAL A 60 6.52 48.06 -4.67
N LEU A 61 5.40 48.78 -4.73
CA LEU A 61 4.08 48.30 -4.29
C LEU A 61 3.59 47.11 -5.14
N VAL A 62 3.77 47.19 -6.47
CA VAL A 62 3.47 46.09 -7.41
C VAL A 62 4.39 44.89 -7.14
N ALA A 63 5.68 45.12 -6.91
CA ALA A 63 6.60 44.04 -6.57
C ALA A 63 6.28 43.41 -5.20
N LEU A 64 5.84 44.22 -4.24
CA LEU A 64 5.41 43.74 -2.93
C LEU A 64 4.15 42.87 -3.08
N VAL A 65 3.17 43.28 -3.88
CA VAL A 65 1.98 42.45 -4.19
C VAL A 65 2.37 41.09 -4.81
N LEU A 66 3.39 41.07 -5.68
CA LEU A 66 3.92 39.82 -6.25
C LEU A 66 4.66 38.93 -5.24
N VAL A 67 5.14 39.52 -4.14
CA VAL A 67 5.91 38.85 -3.10
C VAL A 67 5.05 38.46 -1.88
N VAL A 68 3.97 39.19 -1.58
CA VAL A 68 3.09 38.90 -0.43
C VAL A 68 2.48 37.49 -0.58
N PRO A 69 2.72 36.58 0.38
CA PRO A 69 2.32 35.19 0.27
C PRO A 69 0.84 34.99 0.60
N GLY A 70 0.03 34.59 -0.40
CA GLY A 70 -1.38 34.24 -0.19
C GLY A 70 -1.66 32.82 0.33
N ASP A 71 -0.64 31.95 0.42
CA ASP A 71 -0.70 30.58 1.01
C ASP A 71 0.72 30.07 1.35
N GLY A 72 1.56 30.92 1.96
CA GLY A 72 2.97 30.56 2.24
C GLY A 72 3.90 30.46 1.02
N ARG A 73 3.46 30.89 -0.17
CA ARG A 73 4.30 31.04 -1.38
C ARG A 73 3.98 32.36 -2.10
N SER A 74 5.02 33.13 -2.45
CA SER A 74 4.94 34.32 -3.30
C SER A 74 4.42 33.98 -4.70
N LEU A 75 3.77 34.95 -5.38
CA LEU A 75 3.24 34.77 -6.74
C LEU A 75 4.36 34.45 -7.73
N SER A 76 5.53 35.07 -7.56
CA SER A 76 6.76 34.77 -8.32
C SER A 76 7.13 33.29 -8.27
N ARG A 77 7.12 32.68 -7.07
CA ARG A 77 7.39 31.26 -6.87
C ARG A 77 6.33 30.37 -7.51
N ARG A 78 5.05 30.78 -7.53
CA ARG A 78 3.97 30.04 -8.21
C ARG A 78 4.19 30.03 -9.73
N VAL A 79 4.48 31.19 -10.32
CA VAL A 79 4.77 31.32 -11.76
C VAL A 79 6.02 30.54 -12.14
N LEU A 80 7.12 30.68 -11.40
CA LEU A 80 8.35 29.95 -11.66
C LEU A 80 8.15 28.43 -11.57
N ALA A 81 7.41 27.96 -10.57
CA ALA A 81 7.10 26.54 -10.43
C ALA A 81 6.28 26.01 -11.62
N ARG A 82 5.34 26.82 -12.14
CA ARG A 82 4.54 26.50 -13.33
C ARG A 82 5.37 26.47 -14.61
N VAL A 83 6.26 27.46 -14.81
CA VAL A 83 7.19 27.52 -15.95
C VAL A 83 8.16 26.36 -15.93
N ARG A 84 8.74 26.04 -14.76
CA ARG A 84 9.61 24.86 -14.58
C ARG A 84 8.87 23.58 -14.94
N PHE A 85 7.66 23.39 -14.43
CA PHE A 85 6.81 22.25 -14.80
C PHE A 85 6.60 22.13 -16.32
N TRP A 86 6.28 23.23 -17.01
CA TRP A 86 6.10 23.23 -18.47
C TRP A 86 7.39 22.88 -19.22
N ARG A 87 8.52 23.46 -18.81
CA ARG A 87 9.84 23.18 -19.41
C ARG A 87 10.26 21.74 -19.18
N ASP A 88 10.08 21.24 -17.97
CA ASP A 88 10.47 19.88 -17.55
C ASP A 88 9.58 18.84 -18.24
N ARG A 89 8.27 19.09 -18.35
CA ARG A 89 7.34 18.25 -19.11
C ARG A 89 7.79 18.09 -20.58
N ARG A 90 8.34 19.13 -21.20
CA ARG A 90 8.85 19.07 -22.58
C ARG A 90 10.22 18.38 -22.69
N ARG A 91 10.99 18.34 -21.60
CA ARG A 91 12.35 17.78 -21.55
C ARG A 91 12.39 16.40 -20.91
N ARG A 92 11.24 15.74 -20.73
CA ARG A 92 11.22 14.39 -20.18
C ARG A 92 11.92 13.44 -21.14
N SER A 93 12.93 12.76 -20.63
CA SER A 93 13.54 11.63 -21.29
C SER A 93 12.74 10.37 -20.96
N THR A 94 12.66 9.47 -21.93
CA THR A 94 12.26 8.07 -21.74
C THR A 94 13.06 7.47 -20.59
N ILE A 95 12.39 6.69 -19.74
CA ILE A 95 13.07 5.99 -18.64
C ILE A 95 13.72 4.74 -19.23
N THR A 96 15.03 4.79 -19.49
CA THR A 96 15.79 3.60 -19.85
C THR A 96 16.06 2.79 -18.59
N TRP A 97 15.32 1.71 -18.40
CA TRP A 97 15.46 0.80 -17.27
C TRP A 97 15.44 -0.64 -17.76
N ALA A 98 16.55 -1.34 -17.57
CA ALA A 98 16.74 -2.72 -18.00
C ALA A 98 17.34 -3.52 -16.84
N PRO A 99 16.52 -4.25 -16.08
CA PRO A 99 17.04 -5.13 -15.04
C PRO A 99 17.71 -6.36 -15.66
N PHE A 100 18.75 -6.87 -15.01
CA PHE A 100 19.52 -8.05 -15.40
C PHE A 100 19.83 -8.90 -14.18
N ASP A 101 20.02 -10.21 -14.38
CA ASP A 101 20.37 -11.13 -13.29
C ASP A 101 21.87 -11.23 -13.12
N HIS A 102 22.32 -11.19 -11.86
CA HIS A 102 23.68 -11.54 -11.49
C HIS A 102 23.68 -12.91 -10.83
N GLU A 103 24.35 -13.86 -11.47
CA GLU A 103 24.57 -15.20 -10.95
C GLU A 103 25.78 -15.22 -10.01
N GLN A 104 25.68 -16.03 -8.96
CA GLN A 104 26.79 -16.31 -8.07
C GLN A 104 26.82 -17.81 -7.79
N SER A 105 28.02 -18.40 -7.80
CA SER A 105 28.20 -19.80 -7.40
C SER A 105 27.62 -20.02 -6.00
N ASP A 106 26.77 -21.05 -5.88
CA ASP A 106 26.10 -21.49 -4.63
C ASP A 106 25.01 -20.57 -4.05
N ALA A 107 24.45 -19.65 -4.84
CA ALA A 107 23.31 -18.85 -4.35
C ALA A 107 22.29 -18.48 -5.43
N ALA A 108 21.07 -18.19 -5.00
CA ALA A 108 20.01 -17.74 -5.88
C ALA A 108 20.42 -16.45 -6.63
N PRO A 109 20.05 -16.34 -7.92
CA PRO A 109 20.34 -15.15 -8.72
C PRO A 109 19.63 -13.93 -8.13
N ILE A 110 20.27 -12.77 -8.24
CA ILE A 110 19.71 -11.50 -7.80
C ILE A 110 19.60 -10.57 -9.01
N GLY A 111 18.41 -10.01 -9.20
CA GLY A 111 18.14 -8.98 -10.18
C GLY A 111 18.73 -7.64 -9.75
N PHE A 112 19.39 -6.97 -10.68
CA PHE A 112 19.91 -5.62 -10.53
C PHE A 112 19.48 -4.74 -11.69
N SER A 113 19.36 -3.44 -11.43
CA SER A 113 19.33 -2.42 -12.47
C SER A 113 20.39 -1.36 -12.19
N TRP A 114 21.07 -0.93 -13.24
CA TRP A 114 22.10 0.12 -13.20
C TRP A 114 21.61 1.37 -13.91
N ASP A 115 21.72 2.53 -13.26
CA ASP A 115 21.30 3.83 -13.83
C ASP A 115 22.47 4.74 -14.23
N GLY A 116 23.70 4.24 -14.15
CA GLY A 116 24.93 5.01 -14.41
C GLY A 116 25.69 5.40 -13.14
N GLU A 117 25.04 5.36 -11.97
CA GLU A 117 25.64 5.72 -10.68
C GLU A 117 25.29 4.71 -9.58
N THR A 118 24.07 4.18 -9.60
CA THR A 118 23.48 3.37 -8.54
C THR A 118 23.06 2.00 -9.02
N LEU A 119 23.48 0.96 -8.30
CA LEU A 119 22.94 -0.39 -8.40
C LEU A 119 21.70 -0.49 -7.52
N THR A 120 20.55 -0.78 -8.13
CA THR A 120 19.29 -1.03 -7.42
C THR A 120 18.93 -2.50 -7.51
N SER A 121 18.62 -3.09 -6.36
CA SER A 121 18.03 -4.44 -6.26
C SER A 121 16.74 -4.38 -5.46
N LEU A 122 15.94 -5.44 -5.52
CA LEU A 122 14.64 -5.50 -4.87
C LEU A 122 14.53 -6.77 -4.01
N ILE A 123 13.88 -6.62 -2.86
CA ILE A 123 13.52 -7.70 -1.95
C ILE A 123 12.00 -7.69 -1.84
N ARG A 124 11.37 -8.86 -1.97
CA ARG A 124 9.94 -9.02 -1.72
C ARG A 124 9.74 -9.50 -0.28
N VAL A 125 8.90 -8.79 0.47
CA VAL A 125 8.42 -9.29 1.76
C VAL A 125 7.22 -10.19 1.47
N VAL A 126 7.36 -11.48 1.76
CA VAL A 126 6.32 -12.48 1.54
C VAL A 126 5.32 -12.41 2.69
N ALA A 127 4.03 -12.50 2.35
CA ALA A 127 2.98 -12.50 3.35
C ALA A 127 3.12 -13.74 4.26
N PRO A 128 3.10 -13.57 5.58
CA PRO A 128 3.10 -14.69 6.51
C PRO A 128 1.79 -15.49 6.42
N PRO A 129 1.71 -16.66 7.07
CA PRO A 129 0.46 -17.41 7.21
C PRO A 129 -0.69 -16.53 7.72
N PRO A 130 -1.95 -16.83 7.35
CA PRO A 130 -3.08 -15.97 7.67
C PRO A 130 -3.20 -15.73 9.18
N SER A 131 -3.26 -14.45 9.55
CA SER A 131 -3.36 -13.98 10.93
C SER A 131 -4.61 -13.10 11.11
N LEU A 132 -5.12 -13.11 12.35
CA LEU A 132 -6.24 -12.24 12.73
C LEU A 132 -5.74 -10.80 12.85
N THR A 133 -6.43 -9.87 12.20
CA THR A 133 -6.16 -8.43 12.34
C THR A 133 -7.32 -7.77 13.06
N VAL A 134 -7.02 -7.06 14.14
CA VAL A 134 -8.01 -6.23 14.84
C VAL A 134 -7.91 -4.81 14.31
N LEU A 135 -9.02 -4.30 13.80
CA LEU A 135 -9.15 -3.00 13.17
C LEU A 135 -9.82 -2.04 14.16
N GLN A 136 -9.09 -1.00 14.53
CA GLN A 136 -9.56 0.11 15.35
C GLN A 136 -9.67 1.36 14.46
N PRO A 137 -10.49 2.36 14.86
CA PRO A 137 -10.51 3.64 14.16
C PRO A 137 -9.11 4.25 14.09
N GLY A 138 -8.60 4.44 12.86
CA GLY A 138 -7.28 5.01 12.61
C GLY A 138 -6.08 4.09 12.87
N ARG A 139 -6.27 2.85 13.32
CA ARG A 139 -5.17 1.89 13.59
C ARG A 139 -5.56 0.45 13.25
N ALA A 140 -4.68 -0.23 12.52
CA ALA A 140 -4.74 -1.69 12.38
C ALA A 140 -3.71 -2.33 13.31
N VAL A 141 -4.14 -3.22 14.20
CA VAL A 141 -3.25 -4.01 15.06
C VAL A 141 -3.04 -5.36 14.39
N THR A 142 -1.83 -5.55 13.87
CA THR A 142 -1.35 -6.78 13.22
C THR A 142 -0.05 -7.23 13.87
N GLY A 143 0.17 -8.56 13.91
CA GLY A 143 1.43 -9.12 14.39
C GLY A 143 2.59 -8.99 13.40
N ASP A 144 2.29 -8.65 12.14
CA ASP A 144 3.24 -8.77 11.03
C ASP A 144 3.53 -7.41 10.40
N THR A 145 4.58 -6.75 10.89
CA THR A 145 5.01 -5.42 10.43
C THR A 145 6.47 -5.41 9.99
N VAL A 146 6.77 -4.67 8.91
CA VAL A 146 8.14 -4.42 8.46
C VAL A 146 8.81 -3.41 9.39
N PRO A 147 9.89 -3.79 10.10
CA PRO A 147 10.54 -2.93 11.08
C PRO A 147 11.46 -1.90 10.38
N VAL A 148 11.00 -0.66 10.23
CA VAL A 148 11.76 0.41 9.55
C VAL A 148 13.05 0.75 10.31
N GLY A 149 13.05 0.63 11.63
CA GLY A 149 14.26 0.81 12.45
C GLY A 149 15.39 -0.15 12.09
N VAL A 150 15.07 -1.43 11.88
CA VAL A 150 16.05 -2.44 11.46
C VAL A 150 16.63 -2.12 10.08
N LEU A 151 15.81 -1.61 9.17
CA LEU A 151 16.28 -1.17 7.84
C LEU A 151 17.17 0.08 7.95
N GLY A 152 16.92 0.96 8.92
CA GLY A 152 17.80 2.09 9.22
C GLY A 152 19.21 1.64 9.63
N GLU A 153 19.32 0.56 10.42
CA GLU A 153 20.61 -0.03 10.82
C GLU A 153 21.36 -0.59 9.62
N CYS A 154 20.63 -1.17 8.67
CA CYS A 154 21.20 -1.74 7.45
C CYS A 154 21.81 -0.71 6.50
N LEU A 155 21.55 0.61 6.66
CA LEU A 155 22.14 1.64 5.81
C LEU A 155 23.67 1.69 5.91
N ARG A 156 24.23 1.40 7.08
CA ARG A 156 25.67 1.26 7.31
C ARG A 156 25.97 -0.17 7.73
N GLN A 157 26.43 -0.96 6.79
CA GLN A 157 26.95 -2.30 7.03
C GLN A 157 28.46 -2.21 7.19
N SER A 158 29.07 -3.12 7.94
CA SER A 158 30.49 -3.11 8.35
C SER A 158 31.45 -2.44 7.36
N ASP A 159 31.46 -2.89 6.11
CA ASP A 159 32.29 -2.37 5.01
C ASP A 159 31.49 -1.66 3.90
N ILE A 160 30.15 -1.62 3.95
CA ILE A 160 29.29 -1.15 2.86
C ILE A 160 28.31 -0.11 3.39
N THR A 161 28.35 1.10 2.81
CA THR A 161 27.36 2.15 3.06
C THR A 161 26.38 2.22 1.89
N LEU A 162 25.12 1.90 2.15
CA LEU A 162 24.05 2.02 1.16
C LEU A 162 23.73 3.49 0.89
N GLU A 163 23.32 3.78 -0.34
CA GLU A 163 22.84 5.12 -0.69
C GLU A 163 21.46 5.37 -0.06
N ALA A 164 20.55 4.42 -0.26
CA ALA A 164 19.20 4.47 0.29
C ALA A 164 18.57 3.07 0.39
N ILE A 165 17.59 2.96 1.27
CA ILE A 165 16.65 1.82 1.33
C ILE A 165 15.24 2.39 1.19
N ASP A 166 14.48 1.93 0.20
CA ASP A 166 13.08 2.34 0.01
C ASP A 166 12.14 1.18 0.40
N VAL A 167 11.28 1.40 1.39
CA VAL A 167 10.17 0.49 1.71
C VAL A 167 8.95 0.94 0.94
N ILE A 168 8.46 0.12 0.02
CA ILE A 168 7.33 0.40 -0.84
C ILE A 168 6.20 -0.56 -0.48
N SER A 169 5.14 -0.05 0.15
CA SER A 169 3.94 -0.81 0.49
C SER A 169 2.80 -0.38 -0.43
N ARG A 170 2.26 -1.31 -1.21
CA ARG A 170 1.07 -1.09 -2.04
C ARG A 170 -0.08 -1.91 -1.49
N GLY A 171 -1.22 -1.26 -1.28
CA GLY A 171 -2.41 -1.87 -0.74
C GLY A 171 -3.67 -1.51 -1.52
N ALA A 172 -4.64 -2.41 -1.52
CA ALA A 172 -5.99 -2.18 -2.01
C ALA A 172 -7.01 -2.64 -0.95
N ARG A 173 -8.01 -1.81 -0.69
CA ARG A 173 -9.10 -2.08 0.26
C ARG A 173 -10.15 -3.03 -0.32
N SER A 174 -10.40 -2.87 -1.62
CA SER A 174 -11.29 -3.67 -2.47
C SER A 174 -10.65 -3.89 -3.85
N ALA A 175 -11.24 -4.71 -4.72
CA ALA A 175 -10.66 -5.02 -6.04
C ALA A 175 -10.86 -3.94 -7.12
N GLY A 176 -10.97 -2.68 -6.72
CA GLY A 176 -11.20 -1.56 -7.62
C GLY A 176 -12.68 -1.35 -7.92
N ASP A 177 -13.04 -1.15 -9.19
CA ASP A 177 -14.35 -0.59 -9.52
C ASP A 177 -15.44 -1.67 -9.68
N GLY A 178 -16.62 -1.37 -9.15
CA GLY A 178 -17.83 -2.15 -9.34
C GLY A 178 -18.74 -2.10 -8.12
N HIS A 179 -20.02 -2.39 -8.32
CA HIS A 179 -21.03 -2.26 -7.27
C HIS A 179 -20.70 -3.07 -5.98
N LEU A 180 -20.09 -4.26 -6.13
CA LEU A 180 -19.64 -5.07 -4.99
C LEU A 180 -18.50 -4.43 -4.20
N ALA A 181 -17.57 -3.77 -4.89
CA ALA A 181 -16.49 -3.05 -4.23
C ALA A 181 -17.01 -1.81 -3.50
N ASP A 182 -17.90 -1.03 -4.15
CA ASP A 182 -18.54 0.13 -3.53
C ASP A 182 -19.35 -0.25 -2.27
N MET A 183 -20.09 -1.36 -2.34
CA MET A 183 -20.80 -1.93 -1.20
C MET A 183 -19.83 -2.27 -0.05
N TYR A 184 -18.73 -2.95 -0.36
CA TYR A 184 -17.76 -3.35 0.65
C TYR A 184 -17.00 -2.16 1.24
N GLU A 185 -16.63 -1.15 0.44
CA GLU A 185 -16.06 0.11 0.95
C GLU A 185 -17.03 0.83 1.90
N GLY A 186 -18.33 0.80 1.59
CA GLY A 186 -19.40 1.31 2.46
C GLY A 186 -19.44 0.60 3.81
N LEU A 187 -19.24 -0.73 3.84
CA LEU A 187 -19.12 -1.50 5.08
C LEU A 187 -17.85 -1.17 5.86
N LEU A 188 -16.71 -0.99 5.18
CA LEU A 188 -15.45 -0.69 5.86
C LEU A 188 -15.46 0.70 6.52
N GLY A 189 -16.11 1.69 5.90
CA GLY A 189 -16.15 3.06 6.40
C GLY A 189 -14.73 3.61 6.68
N PRO A 190 -14.45 4.14 7.89
CA PRO A 190 -13.16 4.73 8.23
C PRO A 190 -12.10 3.69 8.68
N LEU A 191 -12.38 2.39 8.59
CA LEU A 191 -11.42 1.37 9.03
C LEU A 191 -10.22 1.29 8.07
N PRO A 192 -8.97 1.21 8.57
CA PRO A 192 -7.77 1.07 7.75
C PRO A 192 -7.59 -0.39 7.25
N ALA A 193 -8.65 -0.97 6.69
CA ALA A 193 -8.71 -2.37 6.27
C ALA A 193 -8.18 -2.53 4.84
N ILE A 194 -6.97 -3.08 4.70
CA ILE A 194 -6.36 -3.38 3.41
C ILE A 194 -6.50 -4.86 3.13
N ALA A 195 -7.32 -5.23 2.15
CA ALA A 195 -7.54 -6.61 1.77
C ALA A 195 -6.27 -7.29 1.23
N HIS A 196 -5.64 -6.64 0.25
CA HIS A 196 -4.42 -7.12 -0.39
C HIS A 196 -3.32 -6.09 -0.19
N ARG A 197 -2.18 -6.54 0.32
CA ARG A 197 -0.99 -5.72 0.47
C ARG A 197 0.22 -6.48 -0.03
N ALA A 198 1.05 -5.78 -0.80
CA ALA A 198 2.37 -6.25 -1.17
C ALA A 198 3.39 -5.22 -0.71
N VAL A 199 4.52 -5.71 -0.20
CA VAL A 199 5.61 -4.87 0.29
C VAL A 199 6.91 -5.29 -0.37
N TRP A 200 7.64 -4.29 -0.85
CA TRP A 200 8.98 -4.45 -1.40
C TRP A 200 9.96 -3.54 -0.69
N VAL A 201 11.21 -3.98 -0.62
CA VAL A 201 12.34 -3.20 -0.11
C VAL A 201 13.34 -3.05 -1.23
N ALA A 202 13.49 -1.84 -1.78
CA ALA A 202 14.51 -1.54 -2.77
C ALA A 202 15.81 -1.14 -2.07
N VAL A 203 16.90 -1.81 -2.41
CA VAL A 203 18.23 -1.57 -1.85
C VAL A 203 19.07 -0.88 -2.92
N ARG A 204 19.52 0.34 -2.63
CA ARG A 204 20.30 1.18 -3.54
C ARG A 204 21.73 1.33 -3.05
N LEU A 205 22.68 0.93 -3.88
CA LEU A 205 24.11 1.02 -3.61
C LEU A 205 24.80 1.83 -4.71
N ASP A 206 25.48 2.90 -4.33
CA ASP A 206 26.50 3.54 -5.16
C ASP A 206 27.87 2.89 -4.86
N PRO A 207 28.45 2.13 -5.80
CA PRO A 207 29.75 1.49 -5.59
C PRO A 207 30.89 2.48 -5.34
N ALA A 208 30.79 3.72 -5.83
CA ALA A 208 31.81 4.75 -5.65
C ALA A 208 31.91 5.21 -4.18
N ARG A 209 30.86 5.02 -3.38
CA ARG A 209 30.85 5.27 -1.93
C ARG A 209 31.49 4.16 -1.11
N CYS A 210 31.74 2.98 -1.71
CA CYS A 210 32.30 1.81 -1.04
C CYS A 210 33.56 1.26 -1.74
N PRO A 211 34.57 2.09 -2.05
CA PRO A 211 35.70 1.68 -2.89
C PRO A 211 36.54 0.56 -2.25
N GLU A 212 36.66 0.54 -0.93
CA GLU A 212 37.41 -0.49 -0.20
C GLU A 212 36.71 -1.85 -0.25
N ALA A 213 35.39 -1.87 -0.07
CA ALA A 213 34.58 -3.08 -0.16
C ALA A 213 34.62 -3.71 -1.57
N VAL A 214 34.57 -2.87 -2.60
CA VAL A 214 34.69 -3.31 -4.00
C VAL A 214 36.10 -3.85 -4.27
N ARG A 215 37.14 -3.16 -3.78
CA ARG A 215 38.54 -3.61 -3.96
C ARG A 215 38.80 -4.95 -3.25
N ALA A 216 38.30 -5.13 -2.03
CA ALA A 216 38.41 -6.37 -1.29
C ALA A 216 37.77 -7.58 -2.01
N ARG A 217 36.84 -7.32 -2.94
CA ARG A 217 36.15 -8.34 -3.74
C ARG A 217 36.69 -8.49 -5.16
N GLY A 218 37.90 -7.99 -5.42
CA GLY A 218 38.62 -8.15 -6.70
C GLY A 218 38.60 -6.92 -7.61
N GLY A 219 37.88 -5.85 -7.25
CA GLY A 219 37.80 -4.62 -8.04
C GLY A 219 36.98 -4.75 -9.34
N GLY A 220 36.74 -3.61 -9.99
CA GLY A 220 35.97 -3.53 -11.23
C GLY A 220 34.46 -3.75 -11.05
N TRP A 221 33.76 -3.87 -12.18
CA TRP A 221 32.30 -3.95 -12.24
C TRP A 221 31.73 -5.21 -11.57
N ASP A 222 32.36 -6.36 -11.82
CA ASP A 222 31.93 -7.64 -11.26
C ASP A 222 32.06 -7.69 -9.73
N ALA A 223 33.10 -7.06 -9.18
CA ALA A 223 33.21 -6.88 -7.73
C ALA A 223 32.17 -5.89 -7.17
N ALA A 224 31.76 -4.86 -7.93
CA ALA A 224 30.67 -3.98 -7.55
C ALA A 224 29.34 -4.72 -7.47
N LEU A 225 29.05 -5.61 -8.45
CA LEU A 225 27.87 -6.49 -8.43
C LEU A 225 27.89 -7.45 -7.24
N ARG A 226 29.03 -8.10 -6.96
CA ARG A 226 29.19 -8.92 -5.74
C ARG A 226 28.97 -8.12 -4.46
N THR A 227 29.47 -6.89 -4.40
CA THR A 227 29.29 -6.00 -3.25
C THR A 227 27.81 -5.68 -3.04
N ALA A 228 27.09 -5.34 -4.12
CA ALA A 228 25.66 -5.12 -4.10
C ALA A 228 24.89 -6.38 -3.66
N ALA A 229 25.21 -7.55 -4.21
CA ALA A 229 24.60 -8.82 -3.85
C ALA A 229 24.78 -9.17 -2.36
N VAL A 230 25.98 -8.96 -1.82
CA VAL A 230 26.25 -9.12 -0.38
C VAL A 230 25.40 -8.16 0.44
N ALA A 231 25.33 -6.88 0.04
CA ALA A 231 24.56 -5.87 0.75
C ALA A 231 23.06 -6.20 0.77
N THR A 232 22.49 -6.61 -0.37
CA THR A 232 21.09 -7.00 -0.50
C THR A 232 20.77 -8.24 0.34
N ARG A 233 21.63 -9.26 0.32
CA ARG A 233 21.44 -10.45 1.16
C ARG A 233 21.53 -10.13 2.64
N ARG A 234 22.44 -9.25 3.06
CA ARG A 234 22.51 -8.80 4.46
C ARG A 234 21.22 -8.12 4.91
N VAL A 235 20.63 -7.25 4.07
CA VAL A 235 19.31 -6.64 4.34
C VAL A 235 18.23 -7.70 4.46
N ALA A 236 18.16 -8.64 3.51
CA ALA A 236 17.16 -9.71 3.51
C ALA A 236 17.30 -10.63 4.74
N ASN A 237 18.53 -11.00 5.11
CA ASN A 237 18.82 -11.79 6.30
C ASN A 237 18.37 -11.04 7.56
N ARG A 238 18.69 -9.74 7.67
CA ARG A 238 18.31 -8.93 8.83
C ARG A 238 16.79 -8.80 8.98
N LEU A 239 16.04 -8.74 7.87
CA LEU A 239 14.58 -8.81 7.88
C LEU A 239 14.07 -10.17 8.37
N ARG A 240 14.70 -11.28 7.95
CA ARG A 240 14.38 -12.64 8.43
C ARG A 240 14.68 -12.81 9.91
N ASP A 241 15.79 -12.28 10.39
CA ASP A 241 16.13 -12.27 11.82
C ASP A 241 15.11 -11.47 12.65
N ALA A 242 14.45 -10.49 12.03
CA ALA A 242 13.36 -9.72 12.63
C ALA A 242 11.97 -10.35 12.42
N GLY A 243 11.90 -11.61 11.96
CA GLY A 243 10.67 -12.39 11.81
C GLY A 243 9.91 -12.20 10.49
N GLN A 244 10.45 -11.45 9.53
CA GLN A 244 9.81 -11.23 8.23
C GLN A 244 10.30 -12.23 7.19
N GLN A 245 9.41 -12.76 6.34
CA GLN A 245 9.83 -13.56 5.20
C GLN A 245 10.29 -12.63 4.07
N ALA A 246 11.59 -12.65 3.73
CA ALA A 246 12.19 -11.71 2.79
C ALA A 246 13.02 -12.43 1.71
N ASP A 247 12.53 -12.40 0.47
CA ASP A 247 13.14 -13.09 -0.68
C ASP A 247 13.78 -12.09 -1.64
N THR A 248 14.99 -12.39 -2.09
CA THR A 248 15.65 -11.62 -3.15
C THR A 248 14.97 -11.89 -4.49
N THR A 249 14.78 -10.86 -5.30
CA THR A 249 14.06 -10.97 -6.57
C THR A 249 15.00 -11.12 -7.76
N THR A 250 14.55 -11.80 -8.82
CA THR A 250 15.22 -11.80 -10.14
C THR A 250 14.87 -10.54 -10.95
N ALA A 251 15.53 -10.32 -12.09
CA ALA A 251 15.21 -9.26 -13.03
C ALA A 251 13.75 -9.36 -13.52
N SER A 252 13.26 -10.58 -13.76
CA SER A 252 11.87 -10.84 -14.13
C SER A 252 10.88 -10.42 -13.03
N ASP A 253 11.24 -10.67 -11.78
CA ASP A 253 10.44 -10.28 -10.62
C ASP A 253 10.45 -8.77 -10.40
N MET A 254 11.58 -8.09 -10.68
CA MET A 254 11.64 -6.63 -10.68
C MET A 254 10.69 -6.02 -11.72
N LEU A 255 10.66 -6.57 -12.95
CA LEU A 255 9.71 -6.13 -13.99
C LEU A 255 8.25 -6.31 -13.54
N ARG A 256 7.93 -7.46 -12.92
CA ARG A 256 6.60 -7.73 -12.35
C ARG A 256 6.26 -6.75 -11.23
N ALA A 257 7.20 -6.48 -10.33
CA ALA A 257 7.02 -5.54 -9.24
C ALA A 257 6.78 -4.11 -9.74
N VAL A 258 7.53 -3.63 -10.74
CA VAL A 258 7.26 -2.33 -11.36
C VAL A 258 5.89 -2.30 -12.00
N THR A 259 5.51 -3.34 -12.76
CA THR A 259 4.18 -3.45 -13.37
C THR A 259 3.08 -3.38 -12.30
N GLU A 260 3.24 -4.09 -11.19
CA GLU A 260 2.28 -4.07 -10.08
C GLU A 260 2.22 -2.71 -9.39
N LEU A 261 3.39 -2.11 -9.13
CA LEU A 261 3.53 -0.81 -8.47
C LEU A 261 3.05 0.35 -9.31
N THR A 262 3.13 0.29 -10.63
CA THR A 262 2.62 1.34 -11.52
C THR A 262 1.16 1.10 -11.91
N GLY A 263 0.58 -0.06 -11.60
CA GLY A 263 -0.77 -0.42 -12.04
C GLY A 263 -0.83 -0.77 -13.53
N ALA A 264 0.24 -1.39 -14.05
CA ALA A 264 0.46 -1.75 -15.45
C ALA A 264 0.42 -0.54 -16.42
N LEU A 265 0.80 0.63 -15.91
CA LEU A 265 0.91 1.83 -16.72
C LEU A 265 2.20 1.81 -17.53
N ASP A 266 2.07 2.15 -18.81
CA ASP A 266 3.19 2.58 -19.62
C ASP A 266 3.61 3.99 -19.17
N LEU A 267 4.75 4.08 -18.49
CA LEU A 267 5.26 5.32 -17.89
C LEU A 267 5.58 6.40 -18.94
N ASP A 268 5.89 6.02 -20.18
CA ASP A 268 6.23 6.97 -21.23
C ASP A 268 4.99 7.67 -21.80
N SER A 269 3.82 7.02 -21.75
CA SER A 269 2.54 7.60 -22.18
C SER A 269 1.75 8.30 -21.06
N VAL A 270 2.25 8.30 -19.82
CA VAL A 270 1.60 8.98 -18.69
C VAL A 270 1.60 10.50 -18.88
N GLN A 271 0.40 11.09 -18.84
CA GLN A 271 0.23 12.53 -18.93
C GLN A 271 0.27 13.17 -17.54
N GLU A 272 1.21 14.08 -17.29
CA GLU A 272 1.24 14.83 -16.03
C GLU A 272 0.43 16.12 -16.13
N SER A 273 -0.49 16.29 -15.20
CA SER A 273 -1.14 17.57 -14.89
C SER A 273 -0.44 18.24 -13.71
N TRP A 274 -0.88 19.43 -13.29
CA TRP A 274 -0.28 20.09 -12.13
C TRP A 274 -0.48 19.28 -10.82
N SER A 275 -1.60 18.57 -10.69
CA SER A 275 -2.02 17.87 -9.48
C SER A 275 -1.99 16.35 -9.55
N ALA A 276 -1.89 15.76 -10.73
CA ALA A 276 -1.87 14.30 -10.84
C ALA A 276 -1.24 13.82 -12.15
N CYS A 277 -0.84 12.56 -12.17
CA CYS A 277 -0.57 11.81 -13.39
C CYS A 277 -1.86 11.14 -13.89
N HIS A 278 -2.05 11.11 -15.20
CA HIS A 278 -3.25 10.57 -15.85
C HIS A 278 -2.85 9.55 -16.90
N HIS A 279 -3.57 8.44 -16.95
CA HIS A 279 -3.52 7.47 -18.05
C HIS A 279 -4.91 6.87 -18.26
N GLY A 280 -5.54 7.17 -19.40
CA GLY A 280 -6.93 6.82 -19.64
C GLY A 280 -7.86 7.43 -18.58
N ARG A 281 -8.54 6.58 -17.80
CA ARG A 281 -9.43 6.98 -16.70
C ARG A 281 -8.74 7.01 -15.33
N LEU A 282 -7.50 6.53 -15.23
CA LEU A 282 -6.77 6.44 -13.96
C LEU A 282 -6.08 7.78 -13.66
N GLU A 283 -6.36 8.32 -12.49
CA GLU A 283 -5.70 9.48 -11.91
C GLU A 283 -4.82 9.03 -10.74
N LEU A 284 -3.53 9.41 -10.77
CA LEU A 284 -2.55 9.08 -9.74
C LEU A 284 -2.10 10.38 -9.08
N SER A 285 -2.47 10.57 -7.82
CA SER A 285 -2.12 11.74 -7.03
C SER A 285 -1.13 11.36 -5.93
N SER A 286 0.03 12.00 -5.96
CA SER A 286 1.13 11.82 -5.01
C SER A 286 1.25 13.01 -4.06
N SER A 287 1.37 12.70 -2.78
CA SER A 287 1.59 13.65 -1.69
C SER A 287 2.78 13.24 -0.85
N GLY A 288 3.56 14.21 -0.37
CA GLY A 288 4.61 13.96 0.62
C GLY A 288 4.02 13.91 2.02
N LEU A 289 4.61 13.09 2.88
CA LEU A 289 4.24 13.02 4.29
C LEU A 289 4.96 14.11 5.09
N GLU A 290 4.22 14.82 5.93
CA GLU A 290 4.78 15.71 6.95
C GLU A 290 5.14 14.94 8.22
N PRO A 291 6.02 15.50 9.09
CA PRO A 291 6.45 14.85 10.34
C PRO A 291 5.34 14.22 11.18
N ALA A 292 4.18 14.87 11.26
CA ALA A 292 3.05 14.41 12.04
C ALA A 292 2.44 13.07 11.56
N LEU A 293 2.62 12.73 10.27
CA LEU A 293 2.16 11.46 9.70
C LEU A 293 3.22 10.36 9.70
N CYS A 294 4.47 10.66 10.06
CA CYS A 294 5.54 9.68 10.16
C CYS A 294 5.50 8.94 11.49
N THR A 295 4.34 8.38 11.84
CA THR A 295 4.11 7.55 13.04
C THR A 295 3.32 6.31 12.63
N ALA A 296 3.32 5.24 13.45
CA ALA A 296 2.52 4.05 13.15
C ALA A 296 1.04 4.38 12.88
N ASP A 297 0.42 5.21 13.74
CA ASP A 297 -0.98 5.63 13.59
C ASP A 297 -1.17 6.56 12.37
N GLY A 298 -0.25 7.49 12.15
CA GLY A 298 -0.26 8.39 10.99
C GLY A 298 -0.19 7.61 9.67
N LEU A 299 0.71 6.63 9.59
CA LEU A 299 0.82 5.73 8.45
C LEU A 299 -0.39 4.80 8.31
N SER A 300 -0.98 4.37 9.42
CA SER A 300 -2.19 3.56 9.42
C SER A 300 -3.38 4.35 8.85
N SER A 301 -3.51 5.62 9.20
CA SER A 301 -4.57 6.52 8.70
C SER A 301 -4.55 6.72 7.18
N LEU A 302 -3.39 6.56 6.52
CA LEU A 302 -3.30 6.65 5.05
C LEU A 302 -4.15 5.58 4.35
N TRP A 303 -4.36 4.44 5.00
CA TRP A 303 -5.12 3.32 4.47
C TRP A 303 -6.64 3.51 4.61
N THR A 304 -7.09 4.58 5.29
CA THR A 304 -8.51 4.95 5.34
C THR A 304 -8.91 5.82 4.13
N LEU A 305 -7.95 6.26 3.32
CA LEU A 305 -8.21 7.12 2.17
C LEU A 305 -8.94 6.34 1.06
N PRO A 306 -10.03 6.89 0.51
CA PRO A 306 -10.72 6.27 -0.60
C PRO A 306 -9.80 6.29 -1.83
N SER A 307 -9.42 5.11 -2.29
CA SER A 307 -8.59 4.91 -3.47
C SER A 307 -8.79 3.49 -3.99
N ARG A 308 -8.59 3.29 -5.29
CA ARG A 308 -8.51 1.94 -5.86
C ARG A 308 -7.28 1.21 -5.34
N SER A 309 -6.18 1.95 -5.19
CA SER A 309 -4.97 1.46 -4.53
C SER A 309 -4.19 2.60 -3.93
N THR A 310 -3.63 2.36 -2.75
CA THR A 310 -2.73 3.27 -2.05
C THR A 310 -1.32 2.69 -2.09
N THR A 311 -0.34 3.49 -2.48
CA THR A 311 1.08 3.14 -2.39
C THR A 311 1.77 4.09 -1.41
N VAL A 312 2.36 3.55 -0.34
CA VAL A 312 3.18 4.30 0.62
C VAL A 312 4.63 3.92 0.42
N THR A 313 5.48 4.92 0.20
CA THR A 313 6.93 4.77 0.06
C THR A 313 7.64 5.50 1.19
N LEU A 314 8.42 4.77 1.99
CA LEU A 314 9.33 5.31 2.98
C LEU A 314 10.77 5.11 2.49
N SER A 315 11.44 6.20 2.14
CA SER A 315 12.86 6.19 1.79
C SER A 315 13.71 6.51 3.01
N LEU A 316 14.74 5.71 3.26
CA LEU A 316 15.74 5.88 4.30
C LEU A 316 17.09 6.16 3.65
N ARG A 317 17.86 7.11 4.20
CA ARG A 317 19.27 7.33 3.81
C ARG A 317 20.10 7.85 4.97
N CYS A 318 21.41 7.68 4.88
CA CYS A 318 22.34 8.33 5.82
C CYS A 318 22.38 9.84 5.56
N HIS A 319 22.37 10.63 6.63
CA HIS A 319 22.70 12.05 6.55
C HIS A 319 24.19 12.22 6.17
N PRO A 320 24.54 13.11 5.23
CA PRO A 320 25.91 13.20 4.73
C PRO A 320 26.93 13.72 5.76
N GLN A 321 26.54 14.64 6.65
CA GLN A 321 27.45 15.28 7.62
C GLN A 321 27.21 14.92 9.10
N ARG A 322 26.13 14.20 9.41
CA ARG A 322 25.72 13.88 10.78
C ARG A 322 25.55 12.38 10.86
N GLU A 323 25.80 11.80 12.01
CA GLU A 323 25.52 10.38 12.27
C GLU A 323 24.01 10.17 12.53
N ALA A 324 23.20 10.57 11.56
CA ALA A 324 21.75 10.56 11.63
C ALA A 324 21.16 9.89 10.39
N VAL A 325 19.96 9.35 10.54
CA VAL A 325 19.16 8.82 9.43
C VAL A 325 18.16 9.88 8.99
N GLU A 326 17.99 10.02 7.67
CA GLU A 326 16.92 10.80 7.08
C GLU A 326 15.83 9.90 6.51
N VAL A 327 14.58 10.28 6.75
CA VAL A 327 13.38 9.59 6.25
C VAL A 327 12.61 10.51 5.33
N ARG A 328 12.08 9.96 4.24
CA ARG A 328 11.10 10.64 3.38
C ARG A 328 9.92 9.73 3.15
N GLY A 329 8.72 10.23 3.44
CA GLY A 329 7.46 9.58 3.11
C GLY A 329 6.79 10.18 1.87
N ILE A 330 6.31 9.33 0.98
CA ILE A 330 5.43 9.68 -0.13
C ILE A 330 4.24 8.72 -0.10
N VAL A 331 3.03 9.24 -0.25
CA VAL A 331 1.82 8.45 -0.49
C VAL A 331 1.28 8.77 -1.88
N ARG A 332 0.90 7.73 -2.61
CA ARG A 332 0.24 7.83 -3.90
C ARG A 332 -1.13 7.17 -3.81
N LEU A 333 -2.14 7.88 -4.25
CA LEU A 333 -3.51 7.40 -4.35
C LEU A 333 -3.85 7.26 -5.82
N ASP A 334 -4.27 6.05 -6.19
CA ASP A 334 -4.74 5.75 -7.54
C ASP A 334 -6.27 5.72 -7.50
N SER A 335 -6.92 6.55 -8.29
CA SER A 335 -8.38 6.67 -8.36
C SER A 335 -8.87 6.60 -9.81
N LEU A 336 -10.06 6.05 -10.03
CA LEU A 336 -10.71 6.05 -11.34
C LEU A 336 -11.67 7.24 -11.46
N GLY A 337 -11.56 7.97 -12.57
CA GLY A 337 -12.26 9.23 -12.78
C GLY A 337 -11.55 10.44 -12.15
N ARG A 338 -12.06 11.65 -12.45
CA ARG A 338 -11.53 12.90 -11.88
C ARG A 338 -12.04 13.07 -10.46
N HIS A 339 -11.29 12.61 -9.49
CA HIS A 339 -11.64 12.82 -8.09
C HIS A 339 -11.35 14.28 -7.72
N ARG A 340 -12.40 15.12 -7.67
CA ARG A 340 -12.28 16.55 -7.36
C ARG A 340 -12.20 16.86 -5.86
N GLY A 341 -12.20 15.85 -5.00
CA GLY A 341 -12.07 16.00 -3.55
C GLY A 341 -10.60 16.13 -3.15
N ARG A 342 -10.23 17.21 -2.45
CA ARG A 342 -8.97 17.25 -1.71
C ARG A 342 -9.03 16.15 -0.64
N THR A 343 -8.09 15.22 -0.66
CA THR A 343 -7.92 14.26 0.44
C THR A 343 -7.61 15.03 1.72
N ALA A 344 -8.53 14.94 2.69
CA ALA A 344 -8.57 15.81 3.86
C ALA A 344 -7.87 15.17 5.08
N ILE A 345 -6.71 14.55 4.88
CA ILE A 345 -5.85 14.16 6.01
C ILE A 345 -4.82 15.28 6.23
N ALA A 346 -4.87 15.87 7.42
CA ALA A 346 -3.87 16.84 7.86
C ALA A 346 -2.47 16.21 7.84
N GLY A 347 -1.46 16.95 7.39
CA GLY A 347 -0.09 16.45 7.26
C GLY A 347 0.24 15.82 5.90
N LEU A 348 -0.69 15.79 4.94
CA LEU A 348 -0.39 15.49 3.54
C LEU A 348 -0.07 16.76 2.76
N ARG A 349 1.12 16.78 2.15
CA ARG A 349 1.56 17.88 1.29
C ARG A 349 1.56 17.46 -0.17
N HIS A 350 0.56 17.94 -0.90
CA HIS A 350 0.42 17.64 -2.31
C HIS A 350 1.64 18.07 -3.15
N LEU A 351 2.18 17.16 -3.96
CA LEU A 351 3.44 17.35 -4.73
C LEU A 351 3.17 18.00 -6.08
N PHE A 352 2.57 19.19 -6.08
CA PHE A 352 2.20 19.88 -7.32
C PHE A 352 3.36 20.08 -8.29
N GLY A 353 3.16 19.70 -9.56
CA GLY A 353 4.16 19.78 -10.64
C GLY A 353 5.37 18.85 -10.49
N ARG A 354 5.25 17.83 -9.63
CA ARG A 354 6.24 16.76 -9.40
C ARG A 354 5.58 15.37 -9.31
N GLN A 355 4.41 15.20 -9.90
CA GLN A 355 3.60 13.98 -9.80
C GLN A 355 4.26 12.82 -10.55
N HIS A 356 4.83 13.09 -11.72
CA HIS A 356 5.56 12.08 -12.48
C HIS A 356 6.85 11.67 -11.75
N ASP A 357 7.62 12.65 -11.27
CA ASP A 357 8.82 12.37 -10.48
C ASP A 357 8.47 11.58 -9.20
N ALA A 358 7.33 11.87 -8.56
CA ALA A 358 6.85 11.14 -7.39
C ALA A 358 6.42 9.70 -7.72
N LEU A 359 5.78 9.48 -8.87
CA LEU A 359 5.43 8.15 -9.37
C LEU A 359 6.68 7.28 -9.56
N VAL A 360 7.72 7.83 -10.20
CA VAL A 360 9.02 7.15 -10.38
C VAL A 360 9.67 6.87 -9.04
N CYS A 361 9.66 7.85 -8.14
CA CYS A 361 10.23 7.73 -6.80
C CYS A 361 9.54 6.68 -5.92
N ALA A 362 8.26 6.36 -6.19
CA ALA A 362 7.48 5.35 -5.49
C ALA A 362 7.59 3.94 -6.13
N SER A 363 8.59 3.73 -6.97
CA SER A 363 8.87 2.48 -7.69
C SER A 363 10.38 2.15 -7.61
N PRO A 364 10.81 0.89 -7.83
CA PRO A 364 12.23 0.50 -7.83
C PRO A 364 12.98 0.97 -9.09
N LEU A 365 12.54 2.08 -9.69
CA LEU A 365 13.12 2.72 -10.86
C LEU A 365 14.28 3.64 -10.44
N PRO A 366 15.13 4.07 -11.39
CA PRO A 366 16.16 5.07 -11.15
C PRO A 366 15.56 6.34 -10.52
N ALA A 367 16.25 6.90 -9.53
CA ALA A 367 15.75 8.08 -8.83
C ALA A 367 15.58 9.26 -9.81
N PRO A 368 14.50 10.05 -9.71
CA PRO A 368 14.34 11.21 -10.56
C PRO A 368 15.43 12.25 -10.26
N ARG A 369 15.91 12.94 -11.29
CA ARG A 369 16.90 14.03 -11.15
C ARG A 369 16.44 15.14 -10.20
N ARG A 370 15.13 15.35 -10.08
CA ARG A 370 14.53 16.34 -9.18
C ARG A 370 14.25 15.68 -7.85
N GLN A 371 14.71 16.31 -6.76
CA GLN A 371 14.31 15.90 -5.43
C GLN A 371 12.78 15.98 -5.28
N VAL A 372 12.17 14.89 -4.83
CA VAL A 372 10.73 14.80 -4.54
C VAL A 372 10.53 14.62 -3.05
N GLY A 373 9.45 15.19 -2.51
CA GLY A 373 9.15 15.13 -1.09
C GLY A 373 10.08 16.01 -0.24
N ARG A 374 10.01 15.79 1.07
CA ARG A 374 10.88 16.43 2.05
C ARG A 374 11.57 15.32 2.84
N TRP A 375 12.88 15.43 3.00
CA TRP A 375 13.65 14.59 3.91
C TRP A 375 13.51 15.15 5.32
N LEU A 376 13.26 14.25 6.26
CA LEU A 376 13.07 14.50 7.67
C LEU A 376 14.23 13.87 8.41
N THR A 377 14.97 14.66 9.17
CA THR A 377 16.08 14.16 9.96
C THR A 377 15.53 13.61 11.27
N VAL A 378 15.93 12.40 11.61
CA VAL A 378 15.55 11.76 12.87
C VAL A 378 16.53 12.22 13.96
N PRO A 379 16.08 12.96 15.00
CA PRO A 379 16.97 13.42 16.06
C PRO A 379 17.27 12.28 17.06
N GLY A 380 18.56 11.97 17.23
CA GLY A 380 19.08 10.97 18.18
C GLY A 380 20.35 10.28 17.67
N GLU A 381 21.16 9.73 18.58
CA GLU A 381 22.24 8.78 18.22
C GLU A 381 21.58 7.48 17.72
N GLY A 382 21.42 7.34 16.40
CA GLY A 382 21.02 6.10 15.74
C GLY A 382 19.52 5.82 15.61
N THR A 383 19.22 4.55 15.31
CA THR A 383 17.95 3.93 14.93
C THR A 383 16.78 3.88 15.94
N PRO A 384 16.89 4.12 17.27
CA PRO A 384 15.76 3.95 18.18
C PRO A 384 14.53 4.82 17.89
N ALA A 385 14.69 5.99 17.26
CA ALA A 385 13.56 6.83 16.88
C ALA A 385 12.80 6.33 15.62
N LEU A 386 13.38 5.39 14.86
CA LEU A 386 12.70 4.68 13.77
C LEU A 386 11.91 3.46 14.25
N THR A 387 12.11 3.02 15.50
CA THR A 387 11.46 1.82 16.06
C THR A 387 9.93 1.96 16.15
N GLY A 388 9.39 3.18 16.17
CA GLY A 388 7.94 3.44 16.12
C GLY A 388 7.33 3.58 14.71
N LEU A 389 8.13 3.40 13.66
CA LEU A 389 7.68 3.38 12.27
C LEU A 389 7.52 1.93 11.82
N GLU A 390 6.28 1.45 11.84
CA GLU A 390 5.92 0.10 11.42
C GLU A 390 4.94 0.17 10.25
N LEU A 391 5.23 -0.60 9.21
CA LEU A 391 4.33 -0.78 8.07
C LEU A 391 3.81 -2.22 8.09
N PRO A 392 2.49 -2.47 8.03
CA PRO A 392 1.99 -3.83 7.92
C PRO A 392 2.62 -4.55 6.71
N ALA A 393 3.06 -5.79 6.91
CA ALA A 393 3.72 -6.58 5.87
C ALA A 393 2.71 -7.22 4.89
N SER A 394 1.48 -7.48 5.35
CA SER A 394 0.43 -8.15 4.59
C SER A 394 -0.93 -7.44 4.69
N GLY A 395 -1.88 -7.91 3.89
CA GLY A 395 -3.27 -7.48 3.95
C GLY A 395 -4.03 -8.23 5.05
N CYS A 396 -5.06 -7.60 5.60
CA CYS A 396 -5.94 -8.21 6.60
C CYS A 396 -7.08 -9.03 6.00
N GLY A 397 -7.19 -9.11 4.67
CA GLY A 397 -8.27 -9.83 4.00
C GLY A 397 -9.63 -9.15 4.16
N GLN A 398 -10.65 -9.95 4.50
CA GLN A 398 -12.00 -9.45 4.68
C GLN A 398 -12.37 -9.31 6.16
N VAL A 399 -13.19 -8.31 6.48
CA VAL A 399 -13.83 -8.20 7.79
C VAL A 399 -14.81 -9.37 7.94
N VAL A 400 -14.75 -10.09 9.06
CA VAL A 400 -15.69 -11.17 9.39
C VAL A 400 -16.81 -10.64 10.27
N GLY A 401 -16.45 -9.87 11.30
CA GLY A 401 -17.39 -9.36 12.29
C GLY A 401 -16.72 -8.42 13.28
N ALA A 402 -17.38 -8.16 14.39
CA ALA A 402 -16.87 -7.38 15.50
C ALA A 402 -16.62 -8.25 16.74
N ASP A 403 -15.54 -7.99 17.48
CA ASP A 403 -15.30 -8.60 18.78
C ASP A 403 -16.25 -8.07 19.86
N ASP A 404 -16.16 -8.61 21.07
CA ASP A 404 -17.00 -8.19 22.22
C ASP A 404 -16.80 -6.71 22.61
N LEU A 405 -15.72 -6.07 22.15
CA LEU A 405 -15.41 -4.65 22.37
C LEU A 405 -15.90 -3.77 21.21
N GLY A 406 -16.49 -4.35 20.17
CA GLY A 406 -16.96 -3.66 18.96
C GLY A 406 -15.85 -3.34 17.96
N HIS A 407 -14.63 -3.88 18.12
CA HIS A 407 -13.58 -3.72 17.12
C HIS A 407 -13.81 -4.68 15.96
N ALA A 408 -13.64 -4.19 14.74
CA ALA A 408 -13.75 -5.04 13.56
C ALA A 408 -12.58 -6.03 13.50
N VAL A 409 -12.87 -7.29 13.25
CA VAL A 409 -11.87 -8.35 13.08
C VAL A 409 -11.88 -8.80 11.63
N ALA A 410 -10.70 -8.74 11.00
CA ALA A 410 -10.49 -9.16 9.63
C ALA A 410 -9.53 -10.35 9.56
N VAL A 411 -9.77 -11.21 8.56
CA VAL A 411 -8.91 -12.35 8.27
C VAL A 411 -8.80 -12.56 6.75
N PRO A 412 -7.60 -12.90 6.24
CA PRO A 412 -7.46 -13.40 4.87
C PRO A 412 -8.18 -14.74 4.70
N LEU A 413 -9.11 -14.81 3.74
CA LEU A 413 -9.87 -16.05 3.40
C LEU A 413 -9.56 -16.58 1.99
N PHE A 414 -8.77 -15.85 1.20
CA PHE A 414 -8.24 -16.33 -0.08
C PHE A 414 -6.98 -15.54 -0.47
N GLY A 415 -6.17 -16.12 -1.36
CA GLY A 415 -4.97 -15.48 -1.90
C GLY A 415 -3.67 -16.24 -1.58
N PRO A 416 -2.51 -15.61 -1.83
CA PRO A 416 -1.21 -16.24 -1.61
C PRO A 416 -1.06 -16.71 -0.15
N GLY A 417 -0.62 -17.96 0.05
CA GLY A 417 -0.44 -18.54 1.38
C GLY A 417 -1.71 -19.09 2.02
N ILE A 418 -2.86 -19.05 1.35
CA ILE A 418 -4.14 -19.59 1.85
C ILE A 418 -4.60 -20.70 0.93
N THR A 419 -4.40 -21.92 1.38
CA THR A 419 -4.74 -23.13 0.64
C THR A 419 -6.14 -23.60 0.97
N ARG A 420 -6.54 -23.52 2.25
CA ARG A 420 -7.78 -24.14 2.71
C ARG A 420 -8.47 -23.38 3.84
N VAL A 421 -9.74 -23.09 3.63
CA VAL A 421 -10.64 -22.46 4.61
C VAL A 421 -11.81 -23.40 4.91
N GLN A 422 -12.15 -23.54 6.17
CA GLN A 422 -13.33 -24.27 6.62
C GLN A 422 -14.39 -23.33 7.15
N VAL A 423 -15.62 -23.49 6.69
CA VAL A 423 -16.79 -22.76 7.16
C VAL A 423 -17.77 -23.77 7.75
N HIS A 424 -17.81 -23.85 9.08
CA HIS A 424 -18.77 -24.67 9.83
C HIS A 424 -19.93 -23.79 10.24
N GLY A 425 -21.02 -23.81 9.48
CA GLY A 425 -22.16 -22.93 9.74
C GLY A 425 -23.22 -22.94 8.66
N THR A 426 -23.99 -21.87 8.64
CA THR A 426 -25.15 -21.66 7.77
C THR A 426 -24.78 -21.33 6.33
N LEU A 427 -25.76 -21.43 5.42
CA LEU A 427 -25.58 -20.96 4.05
C LEU A 427 -25.29 -19.46 4.03
N HIS A 428 -25.98 -18.71 4.89
CA HIS A 428 -25.82 -17.27 5.00
C HIS A 428 -24.36 -16.86 5.26
N LEU A 429 -23.70 -17.46 6.27
CA LEU A 429 -22.28 -17.22 6.56
C LEU A 429 -21.41 -17.50 5.32
N ALA A 430 -21.72 -18.60 4.62
CA ALA A 430 -20.98 -19.03 3.45
C ALA A 430 -21.13 -18.04 2.27
N GLN A 431 -22.35 -17.57 2.00
CA GLN A 431 -22.63 -16.56 0.98
C GLN A 431 -21.98 -15.22 1.30
N GLN A 432 -22.01 -14.78 2.56
CA GLN A 432 -21.34 -13.54 2.99
C GLN A 432 -19.83 -13.60 2.75
N VAL A 433 -19.19 -14.72 3.12
CA VAL A 433 -17.76 -14.96 2.85
C VAL A 433 -17.44 -14.85 1.37
N ILE A 434 -18.30 -15.42 0.50
CA ILE A 434 -18.12 -15.33 -0.95
C ILE A 434 -18.37 -13.91 -1.47
N LEU A 435 -19.45 -13.25 -1.07
CA LEU A 435 -19.79 -11.90 -1.50
C LEU A 435 -18.63 -10.92 -1.23
N ARG A 436 -18.08 -10.97 -0.02
CA ARG A 436 -16.90 -10.17 0.35
C ARG A 436 -15.67 -10.60 -0.42
N SER A 437 -15.43 -11.90 -0.59
CA SER A 437 -14.31 -12.38 -1.42
C SER A 437 -14.39 -11.83 -2.86
N LEU A 438 -15.59 -11.79 -3.45
CA LEU A 438 -15.83 -11.20 -4.77
C LEU A 438 -15.53 -9.70 -4.78
N ALA A 439 -15.94 -8.96 -3.76
CA ALA A 439 -15.63 -7.53 -3.61
C ALA A 439 -14.11 -7.27 -3.49
N LEU A 440 -13.38 -8.23 -2.89
CA LEU A 440 -11.92 -8.24 -2.81
C LEU A 440 -11.23 -8.81 -4.05
N GLY A 441 -11.99 -9.18 -5.09
CA GLY A 441 -11.45 -9.57 -6.41
C GLY A 441 -11.28 -11.06 -6.63
N ALA A 442 -11.77 -11.89 -5.71
CA ALA A 442 -11.84 -13.32 -5.96
C ALA A 442 -12.73 -13.60 -7.18
N ARG A 443 -12.37 -14.64 -7.91
CA ARG A 443 -13.26 -15.30 -8.86
C ARG A 443 -13.60 -16.65 -8.26
N VAL A 444 -14.88 -16.88 -7.99
CA VAL A 444 -15.37 -17.98 -7.17
C VAL A 444 -16.17 -18.95 -8.03
N ARG A 445 -15.84 -20.23 -7.93
CA ARG A 445 -16.67 -21.32 -8.41
C ARG A 445 -17.24 -22.07 -7.21
N VAL A 446 -18.56 -22.19 -7.15
CA VAL A 446 -19.27 -22.89 -6.08
C VAL A 446 -19.74 -24.24 -6.60
N HIS A 447 -19.36 -25.31 -5.92
CA HIS A 447 -19.84 -26.67 -6.12
C HIS A 447 -20.84 -26.97 -5.00
N THR A 448 -22.12 -27.10 -5.33
CA THR A 448 -23.19 -27.19 -4.32
C THR A 448 -24.19 -28.30 -4.62
N ARG A 449 -24.77 -28.89 -3.57
CA ARG A 449 -25.97 -29.75 -3.66
C ARG A 449 -27.28 -28.97 -3.71
N ARG A 450 -27.24 -27.66 -3.47
CA ARG A 450 -28.41 -26.76 -3.40
C ARG A 450 -28.27 -25.59 -4.37
N PRO A 451 -28.20 -25.84 -5.70
CA PRO A 451 -27.95 -24.78 -6.69
C PRO A 451 -28.99 -23.65 -6.66
N GLY A 452 -30.27 -23.96 -6.38
CA GLY A 452 -31.32 -22.95 -6.28
C GLY A 452 -31.06 -21.90 -5.21
N ALA A 453 -30.45 -22.28 -4.08
CA ALA A 453 -30.14 -21.35 -2.98
C ALA A 453 -28.96 -20.41 -3.29
N TRP A 454 -28.14 -20.75 -4.30
CA TRP A 454 -27.05 -19.88 -4.78
C TRP A 454 -27.46 -19.04 -5.99
N GLN A 455 -28.56 -19.41 -6.67
CA GLN A 455 -28.96 -18.79 -7.93
C GLN A 455 -29.28 -17.30 -7.79
N GLU A 456 -29.98 -16.90 -6.72
CA GLU A 456 -30.28 -15.50 -6.47
C GLU A 456 -29.01 -14.65 -6.33
N MET A 457 -27.99 -15.16 -5.64
CA MET A 457 -26.71 -14.47 -5.50
C MET A 457 -25.96 -14.41 -6.84
N VAL A 458 -25.99 -15.48 -7.64
CA VAL A 458 -25.40 -15.52 -8.99
C VAL A 458 -26.05 -14.47 -9.90
N ASP A 459 -27.37 -14.39 -9.88
CA ASP A 459 -28.14 -13.45 -10.70
C ASP A 459 -27.91 -12.00 -10.24
N ALA A 460 -27.86 -11.76 -8.94
CA ALA A 460 -27.56 -10.43 -8.37
C ALA A 460 -26.13 -9.96 -8.67
N VAL A 461 -25.15 -10.87 -8.72
CA VAL A 461 -23.77 -10.56 -9.14
C VAL A 461 -23.70 -10.27 -10.65
N GLY A 462 -24.48 -11.00 -11.46
CA GLY A 462 -24.64 -10.73 -12.88
C GLY A 462 -23.40 -10.94 -13.76
N ASP A 463 -22.34 -11.58 -13.22
CA ASP A 463 -21.07 -11.83 -13.92
C ASP A 463 -20.58 -13.26 -13.67
N ALA A 464 -20.81 -14.14 -14.66
CA ALA A 464 -20.38 -15.53 -14.64
C ALA A 464 -18.86 -15.72 -14.66
N GLY A 465 -18.08 -14.67 -14.96
CA GLY A 465 -16.62 -14.68 -14.84
C GLY A 465 -16.13 -14.49 -13.40
N ARG A 466 -16.98 -13.90 -12.53
CA ARG A 466 -16.67 -13.65 -11.12
C ARG A 466 -17.29 -14.69 -10.21
N LEU A 467 -18.53 -15.09 -10.46
CA LEU A 467 -19.22 -16.09 -9.65
C LEU A 467 -19.95 -17.09 -10.55
N HIS A 468 -19.74 -18.38 -10.27
CA HIS A 468 -20.44 -19.44 -10.98
C HIS A 468 -20.78 -20.60 -10.05
N ALA A 469 -22.05 -20.99 -9.99
CA ALA A 469 -22.52 -22.12 -9.20
C ALA A 469 -22.75 -23.34 -10.10
N VAL A 470 -22.24 -24.50 -9.67
CA VAL A 470 -22.33 -25.78 -10.36
C VAL A 470 -23.02 -26.79 -9.44
N SER A 471 -24.04 -27.45 -9.97
CA SER A 471 -24.71 -28.57 -9.31
C SER A 471 -23.77 -29.77 -9.16
N ALA A 472 -23.83 -30.46 -8.03
CA ALA A 472 -23.13 -31.71 -7.78
C ALA A 472 -23.31 -32.76 -8.89
N GLU A 473 -24.47 -32.78 -9.55
CA GLU A 473 -24.81 -33.71 -10.64
C GLU A 473 -24.11 -33.35 -11.96
N SER A 474 -23.86 -32.06 -12.18
CA SER A 474 -23.22 -31.53 -13.40
C SER A 474 -21.68 -31.56 -13.33
N ILE A 475 -21.11 -31.77 -12.14
CA ILE A 475 -19.66 -31.87 -11.92
C ILE A 475 -19.01 -32.95 -12.81
N ALA A 476 -19.69 -34.08 -13.02
CA ALA A 476 -19.18 -35.17 -13.86
C ALA A 476 -19.25 -34.86 -15.37
N ALA A 477 -20.12 -33.93 -15.78
CA ALA A 477 -20.41 -33.62 -17.18
C ALA A 477 -19.61 -32.41 -17.72
N GLU A 478 -19.22 -31.47 -16.86
CA GLU A 478 -18.46 -30.27 -17.27
C GLU A 478 -16.97 -30.55 -17.48
N ARG A 479 -16.62 -31.01 -18.69
CA ARG A 479 -15.25 -31.02 -19.24
C ARG A 479 -14.92 -29.76 -20.07
N GLY A 480 -15.63 -28.65 -19.83
CA GLY A 480 -15.34 -27.37 -20.50
C GLY A 480 -14.02 -26.75 -20.04
N PRO A 481 -13.44 -25.79 -20.79
CA PRO A 481 -12.24 -25.08 -20.36
C PRO A 481 -12.49 -24.42 -19.00
N ARG A 482 -11.79 -24.89 -17.97
CA ARG A 482 -11.85 -24.32 -16.63
C ARG A 482 -11.37 -22.88 -16.72
N ARG A 483 -12.28 -21.92 -16.50
CA ARG A 483 -11.89 -20.51 -16.31
C ARG A 483 -10.95 -20.43 -15.09
N ASP A 484 -10.01 -19.50 -15.11
CA ASP A 484 -9.12 -19.24 -13.97
C ASP A 484 -9.91 -18.60 -12.82
N TYR A 485 -10.56 -19.45 -12.02
CA TYR A 485 -11.12 -19.10 -10.71
C TYR A 485 -10.00 -19.16 -9.67
N SER A 486 -9.99 -18.19 -8.76
CA SER A 486 -9.03 -18.13 -7.65
C SER A 486 -9.50 -18.90 -6.42
N VAL A 487 -10.81 -19.14 -6.32
CA VAL A 487 -11.45 -19.83 -5.19
C VAL A 487 -12.38 -20.92 -5.70
N GLU A 488 -12.24 -22.13 -5.16
CA GLU A 488 -13.20 -23.21 -5.31
C GLU A 488 -13.90 -23.46 -3.98
N MET A 489 -15.22 -23.34 -3.97
CA MET A 489 -16.05 -23.56 -2.80
C MET A 489 -16.84 -24.84 -2.93
N TYR A 490 -16.83 -25.67 -1.89
CA TYR A 490 -17.55 -26.93 -1.82
C TYR A 490 -18.61 -26.83 -0.72
N ASP A 491 -19.87 -26.68 -1.14
CA ASP A 491 -21.04 -26.55 -0.27
C ASP A 491 -21.79 -27.87 -0.19
N GLY A 492 -21.48 -28.65 0.84
CA GLY A 492 -22.04 -29.98 1.02
C GLY A 492 -21.62 -30.99 -0.05
N VAL A 493 -20.56 -30.75 -0.82
CA VAL A 493 -20.02 -31.69 -1.82
C VAL A 493 -18.60 -32.10 -1.40
N SER A 494 -18.17 -33.30 -1.78
CA SER A 494 -16.78 -33.72 -1.55
C SER A 494 -15.80 -32.85 -2.32
N GLU A 495 -14.74 -32.44 -1.63
CA GLU A 495 -13.60 -31.72 -2.21
C GLU A 495 -12.99 -32.53 -3.36
N GLN A 496 -12.73 -31.87 -4.49
CA GLN A 496 -11.92 -32.42 -5.57
C GLN A 496 -10.53 -31.82 -5.48
N SER A 497 -9.51 -32.54 -5.98
CA SER A 497 -8.13 -32.05 -5.95
C SER A 497 -8.02 -30.69 -6.62
N ALA A 498 -7.87 -29.65 -5.81
CA ALA A 498 -7.63 -28.30 -6.27
C ALA A 498 -6.23 -28.19 -6.86
N ARG A 499 -6.08 -27.36 -7.91
CA ARG A 499 -4.77 -27.07 -8.49
C ARG A 499 -3.97 -26.20 -7.51
N GLY A 500 -2.65 -26.33 -7.53
CA GLY A 500 -1.77 -25.46 -6.75
C GLY A 500 -2.03 -23.99 -7.05
N GLY A 501 -2.15 -23.16 -6.01
CA GLY A 501 -2.39 -21.72 -6.11
C GLY A 501 -3.85 -21.27 -6.03
N MET A 502 -4.82 -22.19 -5.92
CA MET A 502 -6.22 -21.88 -5.62
C MET A 502 -6.52 -22.03 -4.13
N THR A 503 -7.42 -21.22 -3.61
CA THR A 503 -7.95 -21.41 -2.24
C THR A 503 -9.20 -22.28 -2.28
N VAL A 504 -9.23 -23.33 -1.45
CA VAL A 504 -10.40 -24.19 -1.28
C VAL A 504 -11.20 -23.75 -0.06
N ILE A 505 -12.49 -23.49 -0.23
CA ILE A 505 -13.42 -23.21 0.87
C ILE A 505 -14.38 -24.39 1.00
N VAL A 506 -14.39 -25.04 2.16
CA VAL A 506 -15.31 -26.16 2.43
C VAL A 506 -16.37 -25.71 3.42
N VAL A 507 -17.64 -25.84 3.04
CA VAL A 507 -18.78 -25.57 3.92
C VAL A 507 -19.31 -26.87 4.46
N SER A 508 -19.45 -26.92 5.78
CA SER A 508 -20.01 -28.05 6.51
C SER A 508 -21.00 -27.59 7.57
N PRO A 509 -21.95 -28.45 7.99
CA PRO A 509 -22.84 -28.16 9.10
C PRO A 509 -22.09 -27.79 10.38
N THR A 510 -22.71 -26.98 11.23
CA THR A 510 -22.14 -26.38 12.46
C THR A 510 -21.44 -27.37 13.40
N HIS A 511 -21.95 -28.61 13.50
CA HIS A 511 -21.45 -29.66 14.39
C HIS A 511 -20.57 -30.70 13.69
N SER A 512 -20.10 -30.43 12.48
CA SER A 512 -19.26 -31.39 11.75
C SER A 512 -17.91 -31.58 12.46
N PRO A 513 -17.41 -32.82 12.57
CA PRO A 513 -16.12 -33.06 13.21
C PRO A 513 -14.98 -32.39 12.43
N VAL A 514 -14.00 -31.87 13.17
CA VAL A 514 -12.80 -31.25 12.60
C VAL A 514 -11.90 -32.35 12.02
N ALA A 515 -12.16 -32.73 10.77
CA ALA A 515 -11.50 -33.89 10.15
C ALA A 515 -10.17 -33.55 9.46
N THR A 516 -9.91 -32.29 9.14
CA THR A 516 -8.77 -31.94 8.28
C THR A 516 -8.21 -30.57 8.66
N ALA A 517 -6.88 -30.42 8.59
CA ALA A 517 -6.20 -29.15 8.81
C ALA A 517 -6.70 -28.08 7.81
N ALA A 518 -6.84 -26.85 8.30
CA ALA A 518 -7.24 -25.69 7.52
C ALA A 518 -6.42 -24.50 8.01
N ASP A 519 -6.10 -23.58 7.09
CA ASP A 519 -5.35 -22.37 7.41
C ASP A 519 -6.22 -21.41 8.23
N VAL A 520 -7.52 -21.34 7.87
CA VAL A 520 -8.53 -20.58 8.60
C VAL A 520 -9.79 -21.43 8.80
N ARG A 521 -10.37 -21.34 9.99
CA ARG A 521 -11.66 -21.96 10.33
C ARG A 521 -12.62 -20.89 10.85
N LEU A 522 -13.79 -20.82 10.24
CA LEU A 522 -14.95 -20.09 10.72
C LEU A 522 -15.92 -21.12 11.28
N GLN A 523 -16.28 -20.99 12.56
CA GLN A 523 -17.25 -21.87 13.20
C GLN A 523 -18.36 -21.04 13.84
N LEU A 524 -19.58 -21.18 13.33
CA LEU A 524 -20.77 -20.61 13.96
C LEU A 524 -20.98 -21.30 15.31
N ILE A 525 -21.06 -20.52 16.39
CA ILE A 525 -21.30 -21.01 17.76
C ILE A 525 -22.73 -20.72 18.18
N ASP A 526 -23.27 -19.56 17.78
CA ASP A 526 -24.62 -19.11 18.10
C ASP A 526 -25.29 -18.65 16.80
N VAL A 527 -26.35 -19.36 16.40
CA VAL A 527 -27.11 -19.09 15.17
C VAL A 527 -28.00 -17.86 15.33
N ASP A 528 -28.56 -17.64 16.52
CA ASP A 528 -29.52 -16.54 16.75
C ASP A 528 -28.81 -15.19 16.80
N ARG A 529 -27.57 -15.18 17.28
CA ARG A 529 -26.72 -13.99 17.40
C ARG A 529 -25.65 -13.88 16.33
N ASP A 530 -25.63 -14.81 15.37
CA ASP A 530 -24.60 -14.89 14.32
C ASP A 530 -23.16 -14.81 14.87
N VAL A 531 -22.89 -15.52 15.98
CA VAL A 531 -21.58 -15.51 16.63
C VAL A 531 -20.69 -16.58 16.02
N VAL A 532 -19.56 -16.15 15.46
CA VAL A 532 -18.60 -16.99 14.76
C VAL A 532 -17.27 -16.97 15.50
N ARG A 533 -16.71 -18.14 15.79
CA ARG A 533 -15.32 -18.27 16.20
C ARG A 533 -14.43 -18.44 14.97
N VAL A 534 -13.55 -17.48 14.78
CA VAL A 534 -12.49 -17.50 13.79
C VAL A 534 -11.26 -18.11 14.43
N THR A 535 -10.64 -19.08 13.76
CA THR A 535 -9.39 -19.73 14.21
C THR A 535 -8.38 -19.71 13.06
N THR A 536 -7.17 -19.27 13.33
CA THR A 536 -6.01 -19.34 12.45
C THR A 536 -4.88 -20.09 13.15
N ALA A 537 -3.75 -20.30 12.47
CA ALA A 537 -2.55 -20.86 13.10
C ALA A 537 -1.99 -19.97 14.23
N THR A 538 -2.25 -18.66 14.17
CA THR A 538 -1.67 -17.66 15.08
C THR A 538 -2.60 -17.30 16.25
N GLY A 539 -3.90 -17.60 16.16
CA GLY A 539 -4.84 -17.32 17.25
C GLY A 539 -6.29 -17.64 16.92
N SER A 540 -7.16 -17.31 17.86
CA SER A 540 -8.62 -17.40 17.67
C SER A 540 -9.30 -16.18 18.28
N ALA A 541 -10.39 -15.74 17.64
CA ALA A 541 -11.26 -14.68 18.12
C ALA A 541 -12.72 -15.09 17.93
N THR A 542 -13.56 -14.70 18.88
CA THR A 542 -15.02 -14.79 18.76
C THR A 542 -15.52 -13.45 18.26
N VAL A 543 -16.34 -13.48 17.21
CA VAL A 543 -16.86 -12.28 16.57
C VAL A 543 -18.35 -12.44 16.30
N THR A 544 -19.10 -11.37 16.45
CA THR A 544 -20.47 -11.29 15.95
C THR A 544 -20.41 -10.85 14.49
N MET A 545 -21.04 -11.61 13.59
CA MET A 545 -21.09 -11.21 12.18
C MET A 545 -21.76 -9.83 12.06
N VAL A 546 -21.15 -9.00 11.23
CA VAL A 546 -21.72 -7.72 10.83
C VAL A 546 -22.10 -7.88 9.37
N ALA A 547 -23.29 -7.45 8.99
CA ALA A 547 -23.69 -7.37 7.60
C ALA A 547 -24.44 -6.06 7.35
N SER A 548 -24.15 -5.42 6.21
CA SER A 548 -24.81 -4.16 5.84
C SER A 548 -26.17 -4.40 5.19
N ASP A 549 -27.05 -3.40 5.22
CA ASP A 549 -28.34 -3.44 4.53
C ASP A 549 -28.21 -3.69 3.02
N GLN A 550 -27.07 -3.31 2.43
CA GLN A 550 -26.77 -3.56 1.02
C GLN A 550 -26.37 -5.03 0.79
N GLU A 551 -25.60 -5.64 1.70
CA GLU A 551 -25.25 -7.06 1.63
C GLU A 551 -26.50 -7.93 1.76
N MET A 552 -27.48 -7.56 2.59
CA MET A 552 -28.74 -8.29 2.76
C MET A 552 -29.51 -8.51 1.46
N ARG A 553 -29.32 -7.68 0.43
CA ARG A 553 -29.97 -7.88 -0.88
C ARG A 553 -29.44 -9.10 -1.64
N PHE A 554 -28.24 -9.58 -1.29
CA PHE A 554 -27.58 -10.70 -1.94
C PHE A 554 -27.74 -12.01 -1.15
N ILE A 555 -27.96 -11.91 0.17
CA ILE A 555 -27.91 -13.04 1.10
C ILE A 555 -29.15 -13.17 2.02
N GLY A 556 -30.13 -12.27 1.86
CA GLY A 556 -31.30 -12.15 2.76
C GLY A 556 -32.26 -13.33 2.68
N SER A 557 -32.47 -13.92 1.51
CA SER A 557 -33.34 -15.09 1.35
C SER A 557 -32.84 -16.31 2.11
N SER A 558 -31.52 -16.47 2.22
CA SER A 558 -30.90 -17.60 2.93
C SER A 558 -30.96 -17.43 4.45
N LEU A 559 -30.90 -16.19 4.97
CA LEU A 559 -31.13 -15.88 6.39
C LEU A 559 -32.51 -16.32 6.87
N ASP A 560 -33.55 -16.01 6.09
CA ASP A 560 -34.92 -16.34 6.44
C ASP A 560 -35.15 -17.86 6.42
N GLN A 561 -34.49 -18.56 5.49
CA GLN A 561 -34.52 -20.02 5.40
C GLN A 561 -33.79 -20.69 6.59
N ASP A 562 -32.59 -20.23 6.95
CA ASP A 562 -31.82 -20.80 8.06
C ASP A 562 -32.55 -20.60 9.41
N ARG A 563 -33.22 -19.45 9.62
CA ARG A 563 -34.03 -19.18 10.83
C ARG A 563 -35.29 -20.04 10.92
N THR A 564 -35.91 -20.37 9.78
CA THR A 564 -37.10 -21.24 9.75
C THR A 564 -36.73 -22.70 9.94
N GLU A 565 -35.65 -23.19 9.33
CA GLU A 565 -35.18 -24.57 9.51
C GLU A 565 -34.74 -24.83 10.96
N ASN A 566 -34.05 -23.87 11.62
CA ASN A 566 -33.61 -24.04 13.00
C ASN A 566 -34.79 -24.01 14.01
N ARG A 567 -35.79 -23.12 13.80
CA ARG A 567 -37.03 -23.13 14.60
C ARG A 567 -37.82 -24.44 14.47
N SER A 568 -37.80 -25.05 13.29
CA SER A 568 -38.49 -26.33 13.05
C SER A 568 -37.79 -27.54 13.68
N SER A 569 -36.49 -27.42 13.98
CA SER A 569 -35.70 -28.48 14.62
C SER A 569 -35.70 -28.40 16.15
N ASP A 570 -36.04 -27.24 16.72
CA ASP A 570 -36.22 -27.02 18.17
C ASP A 570 -37.66 -27.26 18.66
N GLU A 571 -38.64 -27.46 17.76
CA GLU A 571 -39.97 -27.93 18.15
C GLU A 571 -39.90 -29.41 18.54
N PRO A 572 -40.30 -29.79 19.78
CA PRO A 572 -40.36 -31.19 20.15
C PRO A 572 -41.39 -31.85 19.23
N ARG A 573 -40.93 -32.86 18.46
CA ARG A 573 -41.83 -33.77 17.73
C ARG A 573 -42.71 -34.51 18.74
N THR A 574 -43.81 -33.87 19.14
CA THR A 574 -44.92 -34.53 19.81
C THR A 574 -45.52 -35.50 18.82
N ARG A 575 -45.26 -36.78 19.06
CA ARG A 575 -45.94 -37.90 18.41
C ARG A 575 -47.42 -37.93 18.77
#